data_AF-A0A9E5TKG3-F1
#
_entry.id   AF-A0A9E5TKG3-F1
#
_cell.length_a   1.000
_cell.length_b   1.000
_cell.length_c   1.000
_cell.angle_alpha   90.00
_cell.angle_beta   90.00
_cell.angle_gamma   90.00
#
_symmetry.space_group_name_H-M   'P 1'
#
loop_
_entity.id
_entity.type
_entity.pdbx_description
1 polymer ?
#
loop_
_entity_poly.entity_id
_entity_poly.type
_entity_poly.pdbx_seq_one_letter_code
_entity_poly.pdbx_strand_id
1 'polypeptide(L)' 'GQVLSLREREYIEAARVVGANNVRIMFRHILPNIASPLIVLASFAFAWMIVVEASLSFLGFGV' A
#
# COMPACT_ATOMS: atom_id res chain seq x y z
N GLY A 1 -10.26 6.42 11.25
CA GLY A 1 -10.43 5.21 10.44
C GLY A 1 -11.51 5.37 9.40
N GLN A 2 -12.79 5.32 9.79
CA GLN A 2 -13.91 5.27 8.83
C GLN A 2 -14.09 6.53 7.97
N VAL A 3 -13.82 7.72 8.51
CA VAL A 3 -13.98 8.98 7.78
C VAL A 3 -13.02 9.10 6.59
N LEU A 4 -11.76 8.66 6.74
CA LEU A 4 -10.76 8.71 5.66
C LEU A 4 -11.12 7.73 4.54
N SER A 5 -11.52 6.50 4.89
CA SER A 5 -11.94 5.50 3.91
C SER A 5 -13.19 5.91 3.13
N LEU A 6 -14.15 6.57 3.80
CA LEU A 6 -15.35 7.10 3.14
C LEU A 6 -14.98 8.22 2.15
N ARG A 7 -14.09 9.11 2.57
CA ARG A 7 -13.59 10.22 1.73
C ARG A 7 -12.78 9.75 0.53
N GLU A 8 -11.99 8.68 0.65
CA GLU A 8 -11.28 8.08 -0.48
C GLU A 8 -12.26 7.49 -1.50
N ARG A 9 -13.32 6.82 -1.05
CA ARG A 9 -14.40 6.33 -1.94
C ARG A 9 -15.08 7.47 -2.68
N GLU A 10 -15.52 8.50 -1.97
CA GLU A 10 -16.14 9.68 -2.60
C GLU A 10 -15.18 10.40 -3.56
N TYR A 11 -13.88 10.46 -3.25
CA TYR A 11 -12.86 11.05 -4.12
C TYR A 11 -12.68 10.26 -5.43
N ILE A 12 -12.65 8.92 -5.34
CA ILE A 12 -12.57 8.04 -6.52
C ILE A 12 -13.84 8.15 -7.36
N GLU A 13 -15.01 8.20 -6.72
CA GLU A 13 -16.30 8.31 -7.39
C GLU A 13 -16.44 9.66 -8.09
N ALA A 14 -16.11 10.76 -7.41
CA ALA A 14 -16.08 12.10 -8.00
C ALA A 14 -15.10 12.21 -9.18
N ALA A 15 -13.89 11.64 -9.06
CA ALA A 15 -12.91 11.64 -10.14
C ALA A 15 -13.36 10.82 -11.36
N ARG A 16 -14.16 9.76 -11.16
CA ARG A 16 -14.78 8.98 -12.23
C ARG A 16 -15.90 9.76 -12.94
N VAL A 17 -16.72 10.51 -12.22
CA VAL A 17 -17.79 11.36 -12.79
C VAL A 17 -17.23 12.48 -13.66
N VAL A 18 -16.01 12.95 -13.36
CA VAL A 18 -15.30 13.98 -14.15
C VAL A 18 -14.65 13.43 -15.43
N GLY A 19 -14.75 12.12 -15.70
CA GLY A 19 -14.25 11.51 -16.95
C GLY A 19 -12.74 11.29 -16.99
N ALA A 20 -12.05 11.36 -15.85
CA ALA A 20 -10.62 11.07 -15.78
C ALA A 20 -10.35 9.56 -15.84
N ASN A 21 -9.39 9.14 -16.68
CA ASN A 21 -8.98 7.75 -16.81
C ASN A 21 -8.52 7.20 -15.44
N ASN A 22 -9.07 6.05 -15.00
CA ASN A 22 -8.79 5.41 -13.70
C ASN A 22 -7.27 5.29 -13.43
N VAL A 23 -6.48 4.98 -14.47
CA VAL A 23 -5.02 4.87 -14.36
C VAL A 23 -4.38 6.22 -13.98
N ARG A 24 -4.85 7.33 -14.57
CA ARG A 24 -4.33 8.67 -14.27
C ARG A 24 -4.65 9.08 -12.83
N ILE A 25 -5.86 8.78 -12.35
CA ILE A 25 -6.27 9.06 -10.97
C ILE A 25 -5.43 8.25 -9.98
N MET A 26 -5.24 6.95 -10.24
CA MET A 26 -4.41 6.07 -9.42
C MET A 26 -2.99 6.62 -9.27
N PHE A 27 -2.27 6.84 -10.37
CA PHE A 27 -0.85 7.21 -10.30
C PHE A 27 -0.61 8.68 -9.90
N ARG A 28 -1.52 9.60 -10.23
CA ARG A 28 -1.34 11.04 -9.96
C ARG A 28 -1.87 11.46 -8.59
N HIS A 29 -2.86 10.77 -8.05
CA HIS A 29 -3.56 11.21 -6.83
C HIS A 29 -3.57 10.16 -5.74
N ILE A 30 -3.95 8.92 -6.02
CA ILE A 30 -4.07 7.89 -4.97
C ILE A 30 -2.68 7.42 -4.51
N LEU A 31 -1.85 6.96 -5.45
CA LEU A 31 -0.52 6.40 -5.20
C LEU A 31 0.37 7.36 -4.39
N PRO A 32 0.54 8.66 -4.74
CA PRO A 32 1.34 9.58 -3.92
C PRO A 32 0.72 9.89 -2.56
N ASN A 33 -0.61 9.86 -2.40
CA ASN A 33 -1.25 10.08 -1.09
C ASN A 33 -1.06 8.90 -0.14
N ILE A 34 -1.12 7.67 -0.65
CA ILE A 34 -0.97 6.45 0.18
C ILE A 34 0.47 5.94 0.23
N ALA A 35 1.39 6.49 -0.57
CA ALA A 35 2.79 6.04 -0.60
C ALA A 35 3.46 6.09 0.77
N SER A 36 3.18 7.13 1.57
CA SER A 36 3.78 7.29 2.89
C SER A 36 3.44 6.14 3.84
N PRO A 37 2.16 5.80 4.11
CA PRO A 37 1.82 4.61 4.90
C PRO A 37 2.22 3.29 4.21
N LEU A 38 2.25 3.24 2.87
CA LEU A 38 2.68 2.05 2.13
C LEU A 38 4.16 1.72 2.36
N ILE A 39 5.03 2.73 2.37
CA ILE A 39 6.47 2.58 2.62
C ILE A 39 6.71 2.07 4.04
N VAL A 40 5.97 2.59 5.02
CA VAL A 40 6.05 2.12 6.40
C VAL A 40 5.67 0.64 6.48
N LEU A 41 4.52 0.26 5.92
CA LEU A 41 4.08 -1.15 5.86
C LEU A 41 5.09 -2.04 5.14
N ALA A 42 5.64 -1.58 4.02
CA ALA A 42 6.66 -2.32 3.27
C ALA A 42 7.92 -2.54 4.13
N SER A 43 8.36 -1.53 4.86
CA SER A 43 9.51 -1.63 5.78
C SER A 43 9.27 -2.67 6.87
N PHE A 44 8.07 -2.69 7.46
CA PHE A 44 7.67 -3.71 8.42
C PHE A 44 7.63 -5.12 7.80
N ALA A 45 7.12 -5.25 6.57
CA ALA A 45 7.09 -6.51 5.86
C ALA A 45 8.52 -7.04 5.59
N PHE A 46 9.44 -6.16 5.19
CA PHE A 46 10.85 -6.50 5.02
C PHE A 46 11.50 -6.96 6.33
N ALA A 47 11.28 -6.24 7.43
CA ALA A 47 11.79 -6.64 8.73
C ALA A 47 11.28 -8.04 9.15
N TRP A 48 9.99 -8.29 8.92
CA TRP A 48 9.39 -9.61 9.16
C TRP A 48 9.99 -10.70 8.27
N MET A 49 10.19 -10.42 6.99
CA MET A 49 10.79 -11.36 6.05
C MET A 49 12.20 -11.76 6.49
N ILE A 50 13.02 -10.81 6.92
CA ILE A 50 14.38 -11.08 7.44
C ILE A 50 14.31 -12.00 8.66
N VAL A 51 13.41 -11.73 9.60
CA VAL A 51 13.27 -12.56 10.82
C VAL A 51 12.84 -13.98 10.46
N VAL A 52 11.89 -14.13 9.53
CA VAL A 52 11.43 -15.44 9.05
C VAL A 52 12.55 -16.19 8.35
N GLU A 53 13.28 -15.54 7.45
CA GLU A 53 14.40 -16.13 6.73
C GLU A 53 15.53 -16.53 7.68
N ALA A 54 15.89 -15.67 8.64
CA ALA A 54 16.87 -15.98 9.67
C ALA A 54 16.43 -17.14 10.57
N SER A 55 15.14 -17.23 10.89
CA SER A 55 14.58 -18.33 11.68
C SER A 55 14.64 -19.65 10.89
N LEU A 56 14.33 -19.62 9.59
CA LEU A 56 14.46 -20.79 8.72
C LEU A 56 15.92 -21.22 8.54
N SER A 57 16.83 -20.27 8.36
CA SER A 57 18.27 -20.51 8.31
C SER A 57 18.79 -21.15 9.60
N PHE A 58 18.35 -20.64 10.76
CA PHE A 58 18.67 -21.22 12.07
C PHE A 58 18.14 -22.65 12.23
N LEU A 59 16.95 -22.94 11.70
CA LEU A 59 16.36 -24.29 11.71
C LEU A 59 16.97 -25.24 10.65
N GLY A 60 17.93 -24.77 9.84
CA GLY A 60 18.60 -25.56 8.81
C GLY A 60 17.81 -25.67 7.49
N PHE A 61 16.73 -24.91 7.33
CA PHE A 61 15.91 -24.82 6.13
C PHE A 61 16.23 -23.58 5.27
N GLY A 62 17.33 -22.88 5.54
CA GLY A 62 17.75 -21.74 4.72
C GLY A 62 18.09 -22.19 3.30
N VAL A 63 17.49 -21.55 2.30
CA VAL A 63 17.89 -21.67 0.88
C VAL A 63 19.11 -20.82 0.56
#